data_AF-A0A7V4SN69-F1
#
_entry.id   AF-A0A7V4SN69-F1
#
_cell.length_a   1.000
_cell.length_b   1.000
_cell.length_c   1.000
_cell.angle_alpha   90.00
_cell.angle_beta   90.00
_cell.angle_gamma   90.00
#
_symmetry.space_group_name_H-M   'P 1'
#
loop_
_entity.id
_entity.type
_entity.pdbx_description
1 polymer ?
#
loop_
_entity_poly.entity_id
_entity_poly.type
_entity_poly.pdbx_seq_one_letter_code
_entity_poly.pdbx_strand_id
1 'polypeptide(L)'
;MIEIRLSLAETRWALQRSGITPRMPSPILEPVEAVPEVPSPSPAESEIVKSLQARGLAGTDGSPNPLLCAALEWLSVPDRVWSLSLFGRGGAEMVHLATKEDAAVECRRSTDGFRLRFPVPASEAEEWLSLRLRGGAHGS
;
A
#
# COMPACT_ATOMS: atom_id res chain seq x y z
N MET A 1 -7.96 5.62 -12.36
CA MET A 1 -7.61 4.72 -11.23
C MET A 1 -6.67 3.64 -11.75
N ILE A 2 -5.55 3.39 -11.06
CA ILE A 2 -4.60 2.31 -11.37
C ILE A 2 -4.58 1.27 -10.24
N GLU A 3 -4.25 0.02 -10.58
CA GLU A 3 -3.95 -1.05 -9.61
C GLU A 3 -2.43 -1.29 -9.59
N ILE A 4 -1.82 -1.22 -8.41
CA ILE A 4 -0.40 -1.49 -8.19
C ILE A 4 -0.28 -2.70 -7.26
N ARG A 5 0.58 -3.65 -7.60
CA ARG A 5 0.92 -4.77 -6.72
C ARG A 5 2.37 -4.68 -6.30
N LEU A 6 2.65 -4.87 -5.02
CA LEU A 6 4.00 -4.77 -4.48
C LEU A 6 4.25 -5.91 -3.51
N SER A 7 5.44 -6.49 -3.54
CA SER A 7 5.91 -7.32 -2.43
C SER A 7 6.26 -6.45 -1.22
N LEU A 8 6.48 -7.08 -0.06
CA LEU A 8 6.98 -6.36 1.12
C LEU A 8 8.34 -5.71 0.85
N ALA A 9 9.24 -6.41 0.15
CA ALA A 9 10.57 -5.91 -0.20
C ALA A 9 10.53 -4.74 -1.19
N GLU A 10 9.64 -4.81 -2.19
CA GLU A 10 9.42 -3.71 -3.14
C GLU A 10 8.85 -2.48 -2.45
N THR A 11 7.95 -2.68 -1.49
CA THR A 11 7.37 -1.60 -0.67
C THR A 11 8.45 -0.98 0.23
N ARG A 12 9.28 -1.80 0.89
CA ARG A 12 10.39 -1.34 1.72
C ARG A 12 11.38 -0.51 0.91
N TRP A 13 11.78 -1.01 -0.26
CA TRP A 13 12.67 -0.31 -1.18
C TRP A 13 12.09 1.03 -1.61
N ALA A 14 10.82 1.07 -2.01
CA ALA A 14 10.17 2.29 -2.47
C ALA A 14 10.09 3.35 -1.36
N LEU A 15 9.72 2.96 -0.12
CA LEU A 15 9.71 3.86 1.04
C LEU A 15 11.12 4.41 1.34
N GLN A 16 12.14 3.55 1.34
CA GLN A 16 13.53 3.94 1.59
C GLN A 16 14.04 4.93 0.54
N ARG A 17 13.79 4.65 -0.75
CA ARG A 17 14.26 5.50 -1.86
C ARG A 17 13.52 6.82 -1.97
N SER A 18 12.25 6.86 -1.60
CA SER A 18 11.46 8.08 -1.58
C SER A 18 11.66 8.92 -0.31
N GLY A 19 12.38 8.39 0.70
CA GLY A 19 12.54 9.05 2.00
C GLY A 19 11.23 9.14 2.79
N ILE A 20 10.21 8.37 2.42
CA ILE A 20 8.92 8.36 3.10
C ILE A 20 9.04 7.53 4.37
N THR A 21 8.81 8.17 5.51
CA THR A 21 8.75 7.50 6.81
C THR A 21 7.32 7.52 7.33
N PRO A 22 6.69 6.36 7.59
CA PRO A 22 5.38 6.29 8.24
C PRO A 22 5.40 7.05 9.58
N ARG A 23 4.50 8.02 9.74
CA ARG A 23 4.46 8.87 10.96
C ARG A 23 3.84 8.17 12.17
N MET A 24 3.05 7.14 11.94
CA MET A 24 2.49 6.28 12.98
C MET A 24 2.72 4.83 12.57
N PRO A 25 2.83 3.89 13.53
CA PRO A 25 2.81 2.47 13.21
C PRO A 25 1.47 2.18 12.50
N SER A 26 1.54 2.10 11.17
CA SER A 26 0.39 1.83 10.33
C SER A 26 0.24 0.32 10.32
N PRO A 27 -0.83 -0.26 10.90
CA PRO A 27 -0.96 -1.71 11.01
C PRO A 27 -0.80 -2.44 9.67
N ILE A 28 -1.09 -1.76 8.55
CA ILE A 28 -0.88 -2.32 7.22
C ILE A 28 0.58 -2.34 6.79
N LEU A 29 1.38 -1.33 7.15
CA LEU A 29 2.80 -1.24 6.81
C LEU A 29 3.71 -1.93 7.84
N GLU A 30 3.21 -2.33 9.01
CA GLU A 30 3.97 -3.04 10.05
C GLU A 30 4.85 -4.19 9.50
N PRO A 31 4.38 -5.06 8.59
CA PRO A 31 5.24 -6.14 8.06
C PRO A 31 6.38 -5.64 7.18
N VAL A 32 6.27 -4.44 6.61
CA VAL A 32 7.32 -3.79 5.84
C VAL A 32 8.44 -3.30 6.74
N GLU A 33 8.11 -2.86 7.96
CA GLU A 33 9.10 -2.44 8.96
C GLU A 33 9.96 -3.62 9.44
N ALA A 34 9.40 -4.83 9.43
CA ALA A 34 10.14 -6.06 9.72
C ALA A 34 11.06 -6.52 8.57
N VAL A 35 10.89 -6.00 7.35
CA VAL A 35 11.80 -6.31 6.23
C VAL A 35 13.08 -5.49 6.39
N PRO A 36 14.26 -6.15 6.37
CA PRO A 36 15.54 -5.44 6.39
C PRO A 36 15.62 -4.38 5.30
N GLU A 37 16.30 -3.28 5.59
CA GLU A 37 16.64 -2.31 4.56
C GLU A 37 17.38 -2.99 3.42
N VAL A 38 17.05 -2.57 2.20
CA VAL A 38 17.71 -3.10 1.01
C VAL A 38 19.04 -2.35 0.89
N PRO A 39 20.19 -3.02 1.07
CA PRO A 39 21.47 -2.35 0.94
C PRO A 39 21.66 -1.89 -0.50
N SER A 40 22.19 -0.67 -0.67
CA SER A 40 22.53 -0.14 -1.98
C SER A 40 24.03 0.16 -2.08
N PRO A 41 24.72 -0.33 -3.12
CA PRO A 41 24.23 -1.26 -4.16
C PRO A 41 24.18 -2.73 -3.68
N SER A 42 23.20 -3.52 -4.12
CA SER A 42 23.17 -4.98 -3.90
C SER A 42 22.50 -5.78 -5.04
N PRO A 43 22.76 -7.10 -5.15
CA PRO A 43 22.05 -7.96 -6.10
C PRO A 43 20.54 -7.98 -5.86
N ALA A 44 20.12 -8.03 -4.59
CA ALA A 44 18.70 -8.01 -4.22
C ALA A 44 18.01 -6.70 -4.64
N GLU A 45 18.68 -5.55 -4.47
CA GLU A 45 18.19 -4.28 -5.00
C GLU A 45 18.01 -4.33 -6.51
N SER A 46 18.99 -4.89 -7.22
CA SER A 46 18.96 -4.96 -8.68
C SER A 46 17.78 -5.77 -9.21
N GLU A 47 17.40 -6.85 -8.53
CA GLU A 47 16.22 -7.65 -8.86
C GLU A 47 14.91 -6.88 -8.59
N ILE A 48 14.82 -6.19 -7.45
CA ILE A 48 13.68 -5.34 -7.09
C ILE A 48 13.49 -4.23 -8.13
N VAL A 49 14.56 -3.49 -8.45
CA VAL A 49 14.51 -2.39 -9.42
C VAL A 49 14.10 -2.90 -10.81
N LYS A 50 14.66 -4.03 -11.27
CA LYS A 50 14.26 -4.64 -12.54
C LYS A 50 12.78 -5.05 -12.57
N SER A 51 12.28 -5.67 -11.49
CA SER A 51 10.87 -6.03 -11.33
C SER A 51 9.96 -4.80 -11.40
N LEU A 52 10.33 -3.70 -10.74
CA LEU A 52 9.56 -2.47 -10.72
C LEU A 52 9.63 -1.72 -12.05
N GLN A 53 10.80 -1.65 -12.69
CA GLN A 53 10.99 -1.04 -14.01
C GLN A 53 10.17 -1.77 -15.09
N ALA A 54 10.14 -3.10 -15.08
CA ALA A 54 9.32 -3.89 -16.01
C ALA A 54 7.82 -3.58 -15.90
N ARG A 55 7.37 -3.03 -14.77
CA ARG A 55 5.98 -2.62 -14.50
C ARG A 55 5.77 -1.12 -14.55
N GLY A 56 6.78 -0.34 -14.92
CA GLY A 56 6.74 1.13 -14.95
C GLY A 56 6.65 1.78 -13.56
N LEU A 57 6.97 1.04 -12.51
CA LEU A 57 6.91 1.48 -11.11
C LEU A 57 8.25 2.03 -10.59
N ALA A 58 9.31 1.95 -11.40
CA ALA A 58 10.58 2.63 -11.18
C ALA A 58 11.12 3.15 -12.52
N GLY A 59 11.81 4.29 -12.47
CA GLY A 59 12.51 4.90 -13.60
C GLY A 59 13.84 4.20 -13.89
N THR A 60 14.42 4.50 -15.05
CA THR A 60 15.75 3.99 -15.46
C THR A 60 16.88 4.52 -14.59
N ASP A 61 16.64 5.64 -13.91
CA ASP A 61 17.51 6.27 -12.91
C ASP A 61 17.44 5.59 -11.53
N GLY A 62 16.57 4.58 -11.37
CA GLY A 62 16.36 3.90 -10.10
C GLY A 62 15.43 4.65 -9.14
N SER A 63 14.78 5.73 -9.59
CA SER A 63 13.78 6.46 -8.78
C SER A 63 12.44 5.72 -8.81
N PRO A 64 11.69 5.61 -7.70
CA PRO A 64 10.34 5.05 -7.74
C PRO A 64 9.39 5.95 -8.55
N ASN A 65 8.36 5.36 -9.15
CA ASN A 65 7.34 6.08 -9.90
C ASN A 65 6.62 7.12 -9.01
N PRO A 66 6.38 8.36 -9.48
CA PRO A 66 5.70 9.39 -8.70
C PRO A 66 4.32 9.01 -8.15
N LEU A 67 3.51 8.25 -8.92
CA LEU A 67 2.21 7.75 -8.45
C LEU A 67 2.36 6.69 -7.36
N LEU A 68 3.39 5.85 -7.45
CA LEU A 68 3.73 4.92 -6.37
C LEU A 68 4.14 5.67 -5.11
N CYS A 69 5.01 6.68 -5.23
CA CYS A 69 5.41 7.54 -4.12
C CYS A 69 4.18 8.21 -3.48
N ALA A 70 3.28 8.80 -4.28
CA ALA A 70 2.07 9.43 -3.77
C ALA A 70 1.18 8.43 -3.00
N ALA A 71 0.94 7.24 -3.56
CA ALA A 71 0.15 6.21 -2.88
C ALA A 71 0.79 5.78 -1.53
N LEU A 72 2.11 5.60 -1.49
CA LEU A 72 2.83 5.24 -0.26
C LEU A 72 2.86 6.39 0.77
N GLU A 73 2.98 7.64 0.29
CA GLU A 73 2.92 8.82 1.14
C GLU A 73 1.56 8.90 1.83
N TRP A 74 0.47 8.67 1.09
CA TRP A 74 -0.89 8.74 1.63
C TRP A 74 -1.14 7.61 2.63
N LEU A 75 -0.58 6.42 2.43
CA LEU A 75 -0.62 5.35 3.43
C LEU A 75 0.21 5.65 4.69
N SER A 76 1.26 6.46 4.55
CA SER A 76 2.21 6.79 5.62
C SER A 76 1.76 7.98 6.46
N VAL A 77 1.11 8.96 5.83
CA VAL A 77 0.62 10.20 6.45
C VAL A 77 -0.74 10.58 5.85
N PRO A 78 -1.81 9.79 6.11
CA PRO A 78 -3.15 10.12 5.65
C PRO A 78 -3.78 11.26 6.46
N ASP A 79 -4.73 11.98 5.85
CA ASP A 79 -5.61 12.90 6.58
C ASP A 79 -6.60 12.12 7.46
N ARG A 80 -7.14 11.02 6.91
CA ARG A 80 -7.99 10.06 7.62
C ARG A 80 -7.69 8.65 7.15
N VAL A 81 -7.81 7.68 8.04
CA VAL A 81 -7.63 6.27 7.73
C VAL A 81 -8.76 5.44 8.32
N TRP A 82 -9.24 4.50 7.52
CA TRP A 82 -10.13 3.42 7.97
C TRP A 82 -9.46 2.09 7.73
N SER A 83 -9.47 1.25 8.74
CA SER A 83 -8.87 -0.09 8.71
C SER A 83 -9.94 -1.13 8.97
N LEU A 84 -10.01 -2.13 8.10
CA LEU A 84 -10.85 -3.31 8.30
C LEU A 84 -9.99 -4.57 8.27
N SER A 85 -10.12 -5.37 9.32
CA SER A 85 -9.60 -6.74 9.36
C SER A 85 -10.71 -7.69 8.91
N LEU A 86 -10.47 -8.41 7.83
CA LEU A 86 -11.37 -9.42 7.28
C LEU A 86 -10.85 -10.81 7.67
N PHE A 87 -11.63 -11.55 8.44
CA PHE A 87 -11.30 -12.91 8.84
C PHE A 87 -12.16 -13.88 8.03
N GLY A 88 -11.53 -14.74 7.22
CA GLY A 88 -12.22 -15.74 6.41
C GLY A 88 -11.47 -17.08 6.40
N ARG A 89 -12.05 -18.09 5.73
CA ARG A 89 -11.43 -19.43 5.58
C ARG A 89 -10.06 -19.40 4.88
N GLY A 90 -9.76 -18.33 4.13
CA GLY A 90 -8.48 -18.13 3.44
C GLY A 90 -7.43 -17.33 4.22
N GLY A 91 -7.68 -17.00 5.50
CA GLY A 91 -6.77 -16.23 6.34
C GLY A 91 -7.29 -14.83 6.69
N ALA A 92 -6.45 -14.07 7.40
CA ALA A 92 -6.73 -12.68 7.76
C ALA A 92 -6.23 -11.76 6.65
N GLU A 93 -7.14 -10.99 6.05
CA GLU A 93 -6.82 -9.91 5.12
C GLU A 93 -7.02 -8.58 5.85
N MET A 94 -6.16 -7.59 5.58
CA MET A 94 -6.33 -6.25 6.11
C MET A 94 -6.52 -5.27 4.97
N VAL A 95 -7.56 -4.45 5.05
CA VAL A 95 -7.84 -3.39 4.08
C VAL A 95 -7.73 -2.05 4.77
N HIS A 96 -6.89 -1.17 4.25
CA HIS A 96 -6.80 0.22 4.67
C HIS A 96 -7.30 1.11 3.55
N LEU A 97 -8.07 2.12 3.93
CA LEU A 97 -8.46 3.22 3.08
C LEU A 97 -7.87 4.48 3.70
N ALA A 98 -6.88 5.06 3.03
CA ALA A 98 -6.21 6.28 3.46
C ALA A 98 -6.60 7.43 2.54
N THR A 99 -7.19 8.49 3.08
CA THR A 99 -7.62 9.65 2.30
C THR A 99 -6.63 10.79 2.39
N LYS A 100 -6.55 11.56 1.30
CA LYS A 100 -5.94 12.88 1.27
C LYS A 100 -6.79 13.74 0.33
N GLU A 101 -7.22 14.91 0.82
CA GLU A 101 -8.13 15.79 0.08
C GLU A 101 -9.40 15.04 -0.41
N ASP A 102 -9.69 15.09 -1.72
CA ASP A 102 -10.91 14.53 -2.33
C ASP A 102 -10.73 13.11 -2.90
N ALA A 103 -9.65 12.43 -2.53
CA ALA A 103 -9.35 11.08 -3.00
C ALA A 103 -8.79 10.18 -1.89
N ALA A 104 -8.66 8.89 -2.22
CA ALA A 104 -8.13 7.88 -1.35
C ALA A 104 -7.14 6.94 -2.05
N VAL A 105 -6.32 6.27 -1.24
CA VAL A 105 -5.63 5.03 -1.60
C VAL A 105 -6.29 3.88 -0.83
N GLU A 106 -6.80 2.91 -1.57
CA GLU A 106 -7.21 1.62 -1.02
C GLU A 106 -6.00 0.69 -1.05
N CYS A 107 -5.58 0.20 0.11
CA CYS A 107 -4.50 -0.77 0.24
C CYS A 107 -5.05 -2.05 0.86
N ARG A 108 -4.89 -3.16 0.14
CA ARG A 108 -5.23 -4.49 0.61
C ARG A 108 -3.95 -5.26 0.85
N ARG A 109 -3.77 -5.74 2.06
CA ARG A 109 -2.62 -6.54 2.48
C ARG A 109 -2.98 -8.01 2.56
N SER A 110 -2.21 -8.83 1.86
CA SER A 110 -2.15 -10.27 2.02
C SER A 110 -0.81 -10.69 2.63
N THR A 111 -0.59 -12.00 2.79
CA THR A 111 0.69 -12.56 3.23
C THR A 111 1.85 -12.22 2.29
N ASP A 112 1.54 -12.05 1.00
CA ASP A 112 2.54 -11.96 -0.07
C ASP A 112 2.90 -10.51 -0.43
N GLY A 113 2.19 -9.54 0.14
CA GLY A 113 2.43 -8.11 -0.09
C GLY A 113 1.16 -7.29 -0.13
N PHE A 114 1.14 -6.28 -1.01
CA PHE A 114 0.12 -5.26 -1.09
C PHE A 114 -0.48 -5.17 -2.48
N ARG A 115 -1.77 -4.86 -2.50
CA ARG A 115 -2.49 -4.36 -3.67
C ARG A 115 -3.01 -2.97 -3.36
N LEU A 116 -2.59 -1.99 -4.15
CA LEU A 116 -3.00 -0.60 -4.04
C LEU A 116 -3.95 -0.26 -5.19
N ARG A 117 -5.05 0.44 -4.90
CA ARG A 117 -5.84 1.16 -5.89
C ARG A 117 -5.70 2.65 -5.62
N PHE A 118 -5.30 3.41 -6.63
CA PHE A 118 -5.01 4.83 -6.47
C PHE A 118 -5.15 5.63 -7.79
N PRO A 119 -5.58 6.90 -7.74
CA PRO A 119 -6.48 7.43 -6.73
C PRO A 119 -7.85 6.75 -6.84
N VAL A 120 -8.49 6.51 -5.70
CA VAL A 120 -9.90 6.12 -5.56
C VAL A 120 -10.70 7.39 -5.23
N PRO A 121 -11.80 7.70 -5.93
CA PRO A 121 -12.63 8.86 -5.58
C PRO A 121 -13.18 8.75 -4.15
N ALA A 122 -13.24 9.86 -3.41
CA ALA A 122 -13.78 9.86 -2.05
C ALA A 122 -15.21 9.30 -1.95
N SER A 123 -16.06 9.54 -2.95
CA SER A 123 -17.42 8.98 -3.00
C SER A 123 -17.44 7.44 -3.07
N GLU A 124 -16.53 6.83 -3.85
CA GLU A 124 -16.39 5.37 -3.93
C GLU A 124 -15.83 4.81 -2.61
N ALA A 125 -14.90 5.54 -2.00
CA ALA A 125 -14.30 5.21 -0.71
C ALA A 125 -15.35 5.19 0.42
N GLU A 126 -16.23 6.20 0.48
CA GLU A 126 -17.33 6.30 1.45
C GLU A 126 -18.43 5.25 1.23
N GLU A 127 -18.80 4.99 -0.03
CA GLU A 127 -19.75 3.94 -0.38
C GLU A 127 -19.23 2.57 0.04
N TRP A 128 -17.95 2.29 -0.24
CA TRP A 128 -17.30 1.04 0.13
C TRP A 128 -17.30 0.81 1.66
N LEU A 129 -16.94 1.84 2.45
CA LEU A 129 -17.01 1.79 3.90
C LEU A 129 -18.43 1.51 4.39
N SER A 130 -19.42 2.21 3.81
CA SER A 130 -20.83 2.08 4.16
C SER A 130 -21.37 0.67 3.91
N LEU A 131 -21.04 0.08 2.75
CA LEU A 131 -21.45 -1.28 2.39
C LEU A 131 -20.85 -2.32 3.33
N ARG A 132 -19.57 -2.16 3.72
CA ARG A 132 -18.88 -3.15 4.55
C ARG A 132 -19.31 -3.10 6.02
N LEU A 133 -19.58 -1.91 6.55
CA LEU A 133 -20.16 -1.74 7.87
C LEU A 133 -21.59 -2.32 7.95
N ARG A 134 -22.41 -2.13 6.90
CA ARG A 134 -23.76 -2.71 6.83
C ARG A 134 -23.73 -4.23 6.64
N GLY A 135 -22.80 -4.75 5.84
CA GLY A 135 -22.63 -6.20 5.62
C GLY A 135 -22.11 -6.96 6.86
N GLY A 136 -21.46 -6.29 7.80
CA GLY A 136 -21.08 -6.87 9.10
C GLY A 136 -22.24 -7.04 10.09
N ALA A 137 -23.40 -6.44 9.82
CA ALA A 137 -24.59 -6.56 10.68
C ALA A 137 -25.47 -7.80 10.38
N HIS A 138 -25.13 -8.58 9.35
CA HIS A 138 -25.83 -9.82 8.99
C HIS A 138 -24.87 -10.99 8.85
N GLY A 139 -24.24 -11.36 9.96
CA GLY A 139 -23.65 -12.68 10.17
C GLY A 139 -24.30 -13.32 11.39
N SER A 140 -25.49 -13.88 11.19
CA SER A 140 -26.12 -14.84 12.11
C SER A 140 -25.59 -16.24 11.84
#